data_AF-A0A2K3NGU0-F1
#
_entry.id   AF-A0A2K3NGU0-F1
#
_cell.length_a   1.000
_cell.length_b   1.000
_cell.length_c   1.000
_cell.angle_alpha   90.00
_cell.angle_beta   90.00
_cell.angle_gamma   90.00
#
_symmetry.space_group_name_H-M   'P 1'
#
loop_
_entity.id
_entity.type
_entity.pdbx_description
1 polymer ?
#
loop_
_entity_poly.entity_id
_entity_poly.type
_entity_poly.pdbx_seq_one_letter_code
_entity_poly.pdbx_strand_id
1 'polypeptide(L)'
;MFRSHGGHLKAKGIIYLSNIRMVFVAKNPVDGLYAFDMPLLYINREKFNQPIFHCNNISGLVDPVVPDDQHRALYSTHSFKILFKEGGCGTFIPLFFTLIASVRQYNQQYSQRANVPTESRVDPLQASQTPVDEMMRHAYVDPNDPTRIFLQQPNADSQLRRRTYQPQADGGHV
;
A
#
# COMPACT_ATOMS: atom_id res chain seq x y z
N MET A 1 29.89 -3.74 22.81
CA MET A 1 29.38 -2.39 22.49
C MET A 1 29.97 -1.95 21.16
N PHE A 2 29.28 -2.18 20.03
CA PHE A 2 29.77 -1.75 18.72
C PHE A 2 29.09 -0.43 18.35
N ARG A 3 29.75 0.69 18.66
CA ARG A 3 29.41 2.00 18.10
C ARG A 3 30.06 2.11 16.72
N SER A 4 29.34 1.75 15.66
CA SER A 4 29.78 2.13 14.31
C SER A 4 29.35 3.57 14.06
N HIS A 5 30.31 4.50 14.14
CA HIS A 5 30.16 5.84 13.58
C HIS A 5 29.97 5.68 12.06
N GLY A 6 29.08 6.47 11.46
CA GLY A 6 28.66 6.35 10.07
C GLY A 6 29.83 6.23 9.09
N GLY A 7 30.07 5.00 8.63
CA GLY A 7 31.11 4.66 7.68
C GLY A 7 30.51 4.27 6.32
N HIS A 8 31.22 4.58 5.24
CA HIS A 8 30.86 4.12 3.91
C HIS A 8 31.38 2.69 3.69
N LEU A 9 30.48 1.71 3.75
CA LEU A 9 30.81 0.32 3.45
C LEU A 9 30.63 0.04 1.95
N LYS A 10 31.59 -0.69 1.37
CA LYS A 10 31.58 -1.06 -0.05
C LYS A 10 32.01 -2.51 -0.20
N ALA A 11 31.13 -3.32 -0.78
CA ALA A 11 31.39 -4.74 -1.06
C ALA A 11 30.88 -5.14 -2.46
N LYS A 12 31.42 -6.25 -2.99
CA LYS A 12 30.87 -6.93 -4.18
C LYS A 12 30.02 -8.11 -3.72
N GLY A 13 28.89 -8.33 -4.37
CA GLY A 13 27.94 -9.34 -3.93
C GLY A 13 26.79 -9.54 -4.90
N ILE A 14 25.80 -10.29 -4.46
CA ILE A 14 24.56 -10.56 -5.18
C ILE A 14 23.44 -9.74 -4.53
N ILE A 15 22.53 -9.23 -5.35
CA ILE A 15 21.31 -8.59 -4.86
C ILE A 15 20.10 -9.43 -5.22
N TYR A 16 19.33 -9.78 -4.19
CA TYR A 16 18.07 -10.49 -4.33
C TYR A 16 16.93 -9.49 -4.21
N LEU A 17 15.96 -9.61 -5.11
CA LEU A 17 14.74 -8.80 -5.10
C LEU A 17 13.55 -9.74 -4.94
N SER A 18 12.72 -9.45 -3.94
CA SER A 18 11.44 -10.10 -3.71
C SER A 18 10.33 -9.06 -3.76
N ASN A 19 9.08 -9.50 -3.62
CA ASN A 19 7.93 -8.60 -3.55
C ASN A 19 7.86 -7.74 -2.28
N ILE A 20 8.62 -8.06 -1.22
CA ILE A 20 8.58 -7.32 0.06
C ILE A 20 9.89 -6.61 0.40
N ARG A 21 11.03 -7.09 -0.13
CA ARG A 21 12.36 -6.56 0.21
C ARG A 21 13.41 -6.82 -0.85
N MET A 22 14.46 -6.02 -0.77
CA MET A 22 15.72 -6.20 -1.48
C MET A 22 16.81 -6.59 -0.47
N VAL A 23 17.61 -7.60 -0.76
CA VAL A 23 18.67 -8.06 0.13
C VAL A 23 19.99 -8.13 -0.64
N PHE A 24 20.98 -7.38 -0.18
CA PHE A 24 22.35 -7.50 -0.66
C PHE A 24 23.08 -8.56 0.16
N VAL A 25 23.78 -9.49 -0.49
CA VAL A 25 24.64 -10.50 0.15
C VAL A 25 26.06 -10.33 -0.37
N ALA A 26 26.99 -10.01 0.52
CA ALA A 26 28.39 -9.83 0.19
C ALA A 26 29.01 -11.18 -0.22
N LYS A 27 29.74 -11.22 -1.33
CA LYS A 27 30.48 -12.42 -1.74
C LYS A 27 31.63 -12.70 -0.78
N ASN A 28 32.31 -11.63 -0.36
CA ASN A 28 33.32 -11.65 0.68
C ASN A 28 32.91 -10.58 1.71
N PRO A 29 32.66 -10.94 2.98
CA PRO A 29 32.30 -9.97 4.01
C PRO A 29 33.37 -8.89 4.19
N VAL A 30 32.95 -7.64 4.39
CA VAL A 30 33.85 -6.49 4.59
C VAL A 30 33.42 -5.78 5.87
N ASP A 31 34.32 -5.61 6.83
CA ASP A 31 34.06 -4.93 8.10
C ASP A 31 32.80 -5.45 8.84
N GLY A 32 32.60 -6.78 8.80
CA GLY A 32 31.43 -7.43 9.40
C GLY A 32 30.14 -7.30 8.60
N LEU A 33 30.15 -6.68 7.41
CA LEU A 33 29.02 -6.65 6.49
C LEU A 33 28.92 -7.97 5.72
N TYR A 34 28.04 -8.85 6.15
CA TYR A 34 27.70 -10.10 5.45
C TYR A 34 26.55 -9.90 4.47
N ALA A 35 25.51 -9.19 4.92
CA ALA A 35 24.33 -8.89 4.14
C ALA A 35 23.68 -7.59 4.62
N PHE A 36 22.84 -7.00 3.77
CA PHE A 36 22.06 -5.81 4.11
C PHE A 36 20.64 -5.96 3.57
N ASP A 37 19.67 -5.95 4.49
CA ASP A 37 18.24 -6.08 4.21
C ASP A 37 17.60 -4.69 4.03
N MET A 38 16.86 -4.51 2.95
CA MET A 38 16.18 -3.27 2.59
C MET A 38 14.72 -3.57 2.25
N PRO A 39 13.80 -3.47 3.24
CA PRO A 39 12.37 -3.63 3.00
C PRO A 39 11.86 -2.58 1.99
N LEU A 40 11.13 -3.00 0.96
CA LEU A 40 10.73 -2.12 -0.14
C LEU A 40 9.86 -0.95 0.33
N LEU A 41 9.03 -1.17 1.36
CA LEU A 41 8.17 -0.14 1.95
C LEU A 41 8.95 1.04 2.54
N TYR A 42 10.18 0.78 3.01
CA TYR A 42 11.02 1.78 3.71
C TYR A 42 12.08 2.39 2.79
N ILE A 43 12.20 1.92 1.55
CA ILE A 43 13.05 2.56 0.55
C ILE A 43 12.36 3.82 0.05
N ASN A 44 13.10 4.91 -0.10
CA ASN A 44 12.63 6.16 -0.68
C ASN A 44 13.75 6.91 -1.43
N ARG A 45 13.35 7.92 -2.22
CA ARG A 45 14.26 8.72 -3.06
C ARG A 45 15.14 7.86 -3.98
N GLU A 46 14.58 6.75 -4.43
CA GLU A 46 15.22 5.87 -5.39
C GLU A 46 15.44 6.59 -6.74
N LYS A 47 16.65 6.46 -7.29
CA LYS A 47 17.06 7.09 -8.54
C LYS A 47 17.93 6.14 -9.34
N PHE A 48 17.56 5.91 -10.59
CA PHE A 48 18.38 5.21 -11.57
C PHE A 48 19.26 6.21 -12.33
N ASN A 49 20.53 5.88 -12.50
CA ASN A 49 21.51 6.71 -13.21
C ASN A 49 22.17 5.89 -14.32
N GLN A 50 22.13 6.40 -15.56
CA GLN A 50 22.74 5.80 -16.76
C GLN A 50 23.84 6.71 -17.31
N PRO A 51 25.03 6.71 -16.69
CA PRO A 51 26.11 7.55 -17.19
C PRO A 51 26.68 6.96 -18.49
N ILE A 52 27.06 7.82 -19.44
CA ILE A 52 27.60 7.42 -20.76
C ILE A 52 28.93 6.68 -20.59
N PHE A 53 29.75 7.15 -19.65
CA PHE A 53 30.96 6.49 -19.18
C PHE A 53 30.68 6.02 -17.75
N HIS A 54 31.12 4.83 -17.35
CA HIS A 54 30.82 4.11 -16.07
C HIS A 54 29.59 3.19 -16.12
N CYS A 55 29.41 2.41 -15.06
CA CYS A 55 28.30 1.45 -14.94
C CYS A 55 26.99 2.14 -14.52
N ASN A 56 25.88 1.60 -15.02
CA ASN A 56 24.54 1.91 -14.52
C ASN A 56 24.46 1.64 -13.02
N ASN A 57 23.76 2.50 -12.30
CA ASN A 57 23.58 2.36 -10.86
C ASN A 57 22.20 2.82 -10.41
N ILE A 58 21.72 2.24 -9.32
CA ILE A 58 20.57 2.72 -8.58
C ILE A 58 21.00 3.17 -7.20
N SER A 59 20.51 4.31 -6.75
CA SER A 59 20.76 4.85 -5.42
C SER A 59 19.45 5.20 -4.73
N GLY A 60 19.44 5.21 -3.41
CA GLY A 60 18.28 5.64 -2.65
C GLY A 60 18.59 5.74 -1.17
N LEU A 61 17.54 5.97 -0.40
CA LEU A 61 17.55 5.96 1.05
C LEU A 61 16.70 4.79 1.55
N VAL A 62 17.06 4.24 2.71
CA VAL A 62 16.25 3.25 3.42
C VAL A 62 16.12 3.66 4.87
N ASP A 63 14.87 3.81 5.31
CA ASP A 63 14.58 4.08 6.69
C ASP A 63 14.68 2.79 7.52
N PRO A 64 15.24 2.87 8.73
CA PRO A 64 15.35 1.72 9.61
C PRO A 64 13.98 1.26 10.08
N VAL A 65 13.79 -0.06 10.20
CA VAL A 65 12.63 -0.65 10.85
C VAL A 65 12.88 -0.56 12.36
N VAL A 66 12.16 0.35 13.02
CA VAL A 66 12.31 0.62 14.45
C VAL A 66 11.32 -0.26 15.22
N PRO A 67 11.78 -1.04 16.22
CA PRO A 67 10.91 -1.76 17.13
C PRO A 67 9.97 -0.83 17.92
N ASP A 68 8.77 -1.29 18.26
CA ASP A 68 7.73 -0.48 18.94
C ASP A 68 8.18 0.06 20.31
N ASP A 69 9.12 -0.61 20.96
CA ASP A 69 9.69 -0.24 22.26
C ASP A 69 10.79 0.83 22.16
N GLN A 70 11.13 1.30 20.95
CA GLN A 70 12.28 2.19 20.75
C GLN A 70 11.96 3.48 19.98
N HIS A 71 12.68 4.55 20.34
CA HIS A 71 12.50 5.84 19.69
C HIS A 71 13.19 5.89 18.32
N ARG A 72 12.43 6.26 17.28
CA ARG A 72 12.93 6.44 15.91
C ARG A 72 14.11 7.40 15.80
N ALA A 73 14.17 8.42 16.66
CA ALA A 73 15.27 9.40 16.67
C ALA A 73 16.65 8.79 16.95
N LEU A 74 16.71 7.56 17.51
CA LEU A 74 17.95 6.83 17.76
C LEU A 74 18.53 6.19 16.50
N TYR A 75 17.75 6.15 15.41
CA TYR A 75 18.11 5.45 14.19
C TYR A 75 18.21 6.42 13.02
N SER A 76 19.32 6.34 12.28
CA SER A 76 19.53 7.16 11.09
C SER A 76 19.10 6.43 9.83
N THR A 77 18.53 7.19 8.88
CA THR A 77 18.29 6.73 7.51
C THR A 77 19.61 6.38 6.83
N HIS A 78 19.65 5.25 6.14
CA HIS A 78 20.85 4.78 5.44
C HIS A 78 20.77 5.15 3.96
N SER A 79 21.88 5.60 3.38
CA SER A 79 21.99 5.76 1.94
C SER A 79 22.59 4.51 1.31
N PHE A 80 22.05 4.07 0.17
CA PHE A 80 22.60 2.95 -0.59
C PHE A 80 22.87 3.34 -2.04
N LYS A 81 23.85 2.66 -2.65
CA LYS A 81 24.14 2.75 -4.08
C LYS A 81 24.57 1.38 -4.59
N ILE A 82 23.82 0.84 -5.54
CA ILE A 82 24.06 -0.45 -6.18
C ILE A 82 24.59 -0.19 -7.59
N LEU A 83 25.78 -0.72 -7.89
CA LEU A 83 26.41 -0.59 -9.20
C LEU A 83 26.27 -1.91 -9.96
N PHE A 84 25.66 -1.85 -11.15
CA PHE A 84 25.47 -3.01 -12.03
C PHE A 84 26.72 -3.22 -12.89
N LYS A 85 27.74 -3.85 -12.31
CA LYS A 85 29.04 -4.08 -12.98
C LYS A 85 29.00 -5.18 -14.04
N GLU A 86 28.09 -6.15 -13.90
CA GLU A 86 28.00 -7.35 -14.74
C GLU A 86 26.69 -7.37 -15.56
N GLY A 87 26.06 -6.21 -15.77
CA GLY A 87 24.77 -6.11 -16.46
C GLY A 87 23.56 -6.34 -15.56
N GLY A 88 22.46 -6.86 -16.11
CA GLY A 88 21.22 -7.18 -15.38
C GLY A 88 20.30 -6.00 -15.05
N CYS A 89 20.79 -4.76 -15.14
CA CYS A 89 19.98 -3.57 -14.84
C CYS A 89 18.71 -3.44 -15.69
N GLY A 90 18.73 -3.87 -16.96
CA GLY A 90 17.56 -3.82 -17.84
C GLY A 90 16.38 -4.67 -17.37
N THR A 91 16.64 -5.75 -16.62
CA THR A 91 15.61 -6.59 -16.01
C THR A 91 15.30 -6.13 -14.58
N PHE A 92 16.34 -5.83 -13.81
CA PHE A 92 16.19 -5.48 -12.40
C PHE A 92 15.41 -4.17 -12.21
N ILE A 93 15.74 -3.13 -12.97
CA ILE A 93 15.21 -1.78 -12.75
C ILE A 93 13.69 -1.71 -12.94
N PRO A 94 13.11 -2.23 -14.05
CA PRO A 94 11.66 -2.27 -14.20
C PRO A 94 10.97 -3.04 -13.08
N LEU A 95 11.49 -4.23 -12.73
CA LEU A 95 10.92 -5.05 -11.65
C LEU A 95 10.96 -4.34 -10.31
N PHE A 96 12.08 -3.72 -9.97
CA PHE A 96 12.24 -2.98 -8.72
C PHE A 96 11.24 -1.83 -8.59
N PHE A 97 11.10 -1.00 -9.63
CA PHE A 97 10.16 0.12 -9.61
C PHE A 97 8.70 -0.35 -9.56
N THR A 98 8.35 -1.41 -10.30
CA THR A 98 7.01 -2.02 -10.24
C THR A 98 6.70 -2.53 -8.83
N LEU A 99 7.63 -3.22 -8.19
CA LEU A 99 7.42 -3.79 -6.85
C LEU A 99 7.33 -2.71 -5.78
N ILE A 100 8.20 -1.68 -5.82
CA ILE A 100 8.11 -0.55 -4.89
C ILE A 100 6.76 0.17 -5.03
N ALA A 101 6.32 0.44 -6.26
CA ALA A 101 5.04 1.09 -6.50
C ALA A 101 3.88 0.25 -5.95
N SER A 102 3.90 -1.07 -6.20
CA SER A 102 2.89 -2.01 -5.72
C SER A 102 2.80 -2.06 -4.19
N VAL A 103 3.93 -2.17 -3.49
CA VAL A 103 3.97 -2.22 -2.03
C VAL A 103 3.48 -0.91 -1.41
N ARG A 104 3.87 0.23 -1.97
CA ARG A 104 3.40 1.55 -1.49
C ARG A 104 1.91 1.74 -1.70
N GLN A 105 1.40 1.37 -2.88
CA GLN A 105 -0.04 1.44 -3.17
C GLN A 105 -0.85 0.56 -2.21
N TYR A 106 -0.42 -0.69 -2.01
CA TYR A 106 -1.06 -1.60 -1.06
C TYR A 106 -1.08 -1.02 0.36
N ASN A 107 0.05 -0.46 0.82
CA ASN A 107 0.13 0.15 2.15
C ASN A 107 -0.77 1.38 2.30
N GLN A 108 -0.88 2.20 1.25
CA GLN A 108 -1.81 3.34 1.24
C GLN A 108 -3.28 2.89 1.32
N GLN A 109 -3.67 1.87 0.54
CA GLN A 109 -5.02 1.31 0.59
C GLN A 109 -5.34 0.68 1.94
N TYR A 110 -4.39 -0.04 2.54
CA TYR A 110 -4.53 -0.59 3.88
C TYR A 110 -4.71 0.52 4.92
N SER A 111 -3.86 1.55 4.87
CA SER A 111 -3.93 2.69 5.79
C SER A 111 -5.22 3.50 5.62
N GLN A 112 -5.71 3.69 4.40
CA GLN A 112 -6.99 4.33 4.12
C GLN A 112 -8.18 3.52 4.65
N ARG A 113 -8.13 2.18 4.56
CA ARG A 113 -9.14 1.29 5.14
C ARG A 113 -9.11 1.27 6.66
N ALA A 114 -7.93 1.34 7.26
CA ALA A 114 -7.76 1.42 8.70
C ALA A 114 -8.17 2.79 9.28
N ASN A 115 -8.04 3.86 8.48
CA ASN A 115 -8.41 5.23 8.85
C ASN A 115 -9.81 5.66 8.38
N VAL A 116 -10.72 4.75 8.01
CA VAL A 116 -12.13 5.12 7.83
C VAL A 116 -12.71 5.37 9.23
N PRO A 117 -13.00 6.62 9.62
CA PRO A 117 -13.78 6.87 10.81
C PRO A 117 -15.20 6.39 10.53
N THR A 118 -15.85 5.74 11.48
CA THR A 118 -17.27 5.37 11.44
C THR A 118 -18.17 6.61 11.54
N GLU A 119 -17.88 7.70 10.83
CA GLU A 119 -18.63 8.96 10.92
C GLU A 119 -18.86 9.59 9.54
N SER A 120 -20.10 9.43 9.08
CA SER A 120 -20.87 10.37 8.23
C SER A 120 -20.18 10.96 7.00
N ARG A 121 -20.04 10.14 5.94
CA ARG A 121 -19.99 10.66 4.56
C ARG A 121 -21.41 10.82 4.04
N VAL A 122 -22.00 11.99 4.27
CA VAL A 122 -23.16 12.45 3.48
C VAL A 122 -22.64 12.92 2.12
N ASP A 123 -22.84 12.09 1.09
CA ASP A 123 -22.57 12.41 -0.31
C ASP A 123 -23.85 13.05 -0.91
N PRO A 124 -23.83 14.28 -1.47
CA PRO A 124 -25.05 14.97 -1.94
C PRO A 124 -25.71 14.34 -3.18
N LEU A 125 -25.14 13.27 -3.74
CA LEU A 125 -25.63 12.58 -4.94
C LEU A 125 -25.76 11.07 -4.71
N GLN A 126 -26.23 10.65 -3.54
CA GLN A 126 -26.57 9.25 -3.31
C GLN A 126 -27.78 8.85 -4.16
N ALA A 127 -27.47 8.26 -5.32
CA ALA A 127 -28.35 7.38 -6.05
C ALA A 127 -28.99 6.38 -5.06
N SER A 128 -30.31 6.26 -5.16
CA SER A 128 -31.22 5.32 -4.48
C SER A 128 -30.52 4.31 -3.56
N GLN A 129 -30.78 4.43 -2.26
CA GLN A 129 -30.41 3.47 -1.22
C GLN A 129 -30.53 2.04 -1.75
N THR A 130 -29.44 1.28 -1.68
CA THR A 130 -29.49 -0.10 -2.14
C THR A 130 -30.38 -0.90 -1.19
N PRO A 131 -31.18 -1.87 -1.68
CA PRO A 131 -32.11 -2.65 -0.84
C PRO A 131 -31.46 -3.30 0.39
N VAL A 132 -30.14 -3.51 0.33
CA VAL A 132 -29.33 -4.10 1.40
C VAL A 132 -29.22 -3.18 2.62
N ASP A 133 -29.13 -1.86 2.42
CA ASP A 133 -29.01 -0.87 3.50
C ASP A 133 -30.33 -0.74 4.28
N GLU A 134 -31.46 -0.87 3.59
CA GLU A 134 -32.78 -0.87 4.21
C GLU A 134 -33.01 -2.16 5.01
N MET A 135 -32.59 -3.31 4.48
CA MET A 135 -32.65 -4.60 5.20
C MET A 135 -31.83 -4.59 6.49
N MET A 136 -30.63 -3.97 6.50
CA MET A 136 -29.82 -3.87 7.72
C MET A 136 -30.47 -3.00 8.80
N ARG A 137 -31.24 -1.98 8.42
CA ARG A 137 -31.94 -1.10 9.38
C ARG A 137 -33.15 -1.74 10.06
N HIS A 138 -33.69 -2.81 9.46
CA HIS A 138 -34.83 -3.58 9.97
C HIS A 138 -34.43 -4.95 10.53
N ALA A 139 -33.13 -5.20 10.69
CA ALA A 139 -32.58 -6.39 11.29
C ALA A 139 -32.35 -6.16 12.80
N TYR A 140 -32.97 -6.96 13.65
CA TYR A 140 -32.73 -6.97 15.09
C TYR A 140 -31.94 -8.22 15.48
N VAL A 141 -30.91 -8.04 16.30
CA VAL A 141 -30.11 -9.13 16.90
C VAL A 141 -30.47 -9.21 18.37
N ASP A 142 -30.81 -10.42 18.85
CA ASP A 142 -31.12 -10.65 20.26
C ASP A 142 -29.84 -10.54 21.10
N PRO A 143 -29.76 -9.65 22.10
CA PRO A 143 -28.60 -9.52 22.96
C PRO A 143 -28.25 -10.80 23.76
N ASN A 144 -29.22 -11.69 24.00
CA ASN A 144 -29.00 -12.95 24.72
C ASN A 144 -28.60 -14.13 23.81
N ASP A 145 -28.70 -13.98 22.49
CA ASP A 145 -28.27 -14.98 21.50
C ASP A 145 -27.85 -14.30 20.18
N PRO A 146 -26.54 -13.97 20.02
CA PRO A 146 -26.03 -13.28 18.84
C PRO A 146 -26.00 -14.15 17.58
N THR A 147 -26.50 -15.39 17.62
CA THR A 147 -26.52 -16.30 16.46
C THR A 147 -27.77 -16.15 15.59
N ARG A 148 -28.77 -15.37 16.02
CA ARG A 148 -30.04 -15.19 15.30
C ARG A 148 -30.29 -13.73 14.92
N ILE A 149 -30.56 -13.51 13.63
CA ILE A 149 -30.91 -12.20 13.07
C ILE A 149 -32.38 -12.24 12.64
N PHE A 150 -33.19 -11.33 13.16
CA PHE A 150 -34.62 -11.21 12.83
C PHE A 150 -34.83 -10.03 11.87
N LEU A 151 -35.44 -10.28 10.72
CA LEU A 151 -35.78 -9.25 9.74
C LEU A 151 -37.26 -8.88 9.86
N GLN A 152 -37.56 -7.60 10.06
CA GLN A 152 -38.93 -7.10 9.98
C GLN A 152 -39.39 -7.08 8.51
N GLN A 153 -40.38 -7.91 8.15
CA GLN A 153 -40.93 -7.90 6.80
C GLN A 153 -41.74 -6.62 6.56
N PRO A 154 -41.59 -5.95 5.41
CA PRO A 154 -42.37 -4.77 5.09
C PRO A 154 -43.86 -5.11 4.93
N ASN A 155 -44.73 -4.31 5.55
CA ASN A 155 -46.18 -4.45 5.40
C ASN A 155 -46.58 -4.26 3.93
N ALA A 156 -47.52 -5.09 3.45
CA ALA A 156 -47.92 -5.19 2.05
C ALA A 156 -48.42 -3.86 1.42
N ASP A 157 -48.84 -2.90 2.24
CA ASP A 157 -49.35 -1.59 1.79
C ASP A 157 -48.27 -0.69 1.16
N SER A 158 -46.99 -0.98 1.38
CA SER A 158 -45.88 -0.19 0.84
C SER A 158 -45.63 -0.41 -0.67
N GLN A 159 -46.18 -1.46 -1.27
CA GLN A 159 -45.96 -1.77 -2.70
C GLN A 159 -46.87 -1.00 -3.67
N LEU A 160 -47.95 -0.36 -3.18
CA LEU A 160 -48.93 0.31 -4.05
C LEU A 160 -48.47 1.66 -4.60
N ARG A 161 -47.39 2.27 -4.06
CA ARG A 161 -46.90 3.59 -4.52
C ARG A 161 -45.96 3.55 -5.73
N ARG A 162 -45.57 2.37 -6.25
CA ARG A 162 -44.56 2.24 -7.31
C ARG A 162 -45.13 1.98 -8.71
N ARG A 163 -46.34 2.45 -9.02
CA ARG A 163 -46.94 2.32 -10.37
C ARG A 163 -47.56 3.63 -10.86
N THR A 164 -46.75 4.67 -11.02
CA THR A 164 -47.10 5.74 -11.98
C THR A 164 -45.83 6.31 -12.61
N TYR A 165 -45.41 5.74 -13.75
CA TYR A 165 -44.52 6.40 -14.69
C TYR A 165 -45.41 7.05 -15.76
N GLN A 166 -45.40 8.38 -15.86
CA GLN A 166 -45.85 9.08 -17.07
C GLN A 166 -44.62 9.43 -17.91
N PRO A 167 -44.55 9.02 -19.19
CA PRO A 167 -43.56 9.53 -20.11
C PRO A 167 -43.98 10.93 -20.61
N GLN A 168 -43.10 11.91 -20.45
CA GLN A 168 -43.28 13.27 -20.94
C GLN A 168 -42.99 13.30 -22.46
N ALA A 169 -43.96 13.75 -23.24
CA ALA A 169 -43.91 13.79 -24.69
C ALA A 169 -42.95 14.86 -25.23
N ASP A 170 -42.20 14.47 -26.25
CA ASP A 170 -41.23 15.27 -27.00
C ASP A 170 -41.97 16.31 -27.88
N GLY A 171 -41.62 17.59 -27.72
CA GLY A 171 -42.25 18.72 -28.41
C GLY A 171 -41.27 19.41 -29.34
N GLY A 172 -41.16 18.95 -30.58
CA GLY A 172 -40.46 19.63 -31.66
C GLY A 172 -41.32 20.75 -32.26
N HIS A 173 -40.82 21.98 -32.23
CA HIS A 173 -41.37 23.12 -32.97
C HIS A 173 -40.61 23.32 -34.29
N VAL A 174 -41.40 23.60 -35.33
CA VAL A 174 -41.04 23.97 -36.71
C VAL A 174 -40.27 25.28 -36.76
#